data_AF-A0A1G3AI55-F1
#
_entry.id   AF-A0A1G3AI55-F1
#
_cell.length_a   1.000
_cell.length_b   1.000
_cell.length_c   1.000
_cell.angle_alpha   90.00
_cell.angle_beta   90.00
_cell.angle_gamma   90.00
#
_symmetry.space_group_name_H-M   'P 1'
#
loop_
_entity.id
_entity.type
_entity.pdbx_description
1 polymer ?
#
loop_
_entity_poly.entity_id
_entity_poly.type
_entity_poly.pdbx_seq_one_letter_code
_entity_poly.pdbx_strand_id
1 'polypeptide(L)' 'MKWCGRPDHSLAARIRAGTVWVNCYQAFDTAAPFGGFKMSGIGRELGEQGLEAYTETKTVTVNLN' A
#
# COMPACT_ATOMS: atom_id res chain seq x y z
N MET A 1 4.68 19.74 -16.91
CA MET A 1 5.50 18.54 -17.20
C MET A 1 4.57 17.37 -17.53
N LYS A 2 4.67 16.77 -18.71
CA LYS A 2 3.96 15.53 -19.08
C LYS A 2 4.98 14.40 -19.11
N TRP A 3 4.84 13.43 -18.21
CA TRP A 3 5.74 12.29 -18.10
C TRP A 3 5.39 11.19 -19.12
N CYS A 4 4.09 10.94 -19.36
CA CYS A 4 3.61 10.07 -20.43
C CYS A 4 2.31 10.61 -21.06
N GLY A 5 2.16 10.49 -22.38
CA GLY A 5 0.98 10.94 -23.11
C GLY A 5 -0.28 10.08 -22.92
N ARG A 6 -0.13 8.82 -22.44
CA ARG A 6 -1.24 7.91 -22.11
C ARG A 6 -0.93 7.21 -20.76
N PRO A 7 -1.87 7.16 -19.81
CA PRO A 7 -1.67 6.41 -18.57
C PRO A 7 -1.50 4.92 -18.89
N ASP A 8 -0.35 4.36 -18.54
CA ASP A 8 0.01 2.98 -18.84
C ASP A 8 -0.07 2.13 -17.56
N HIS A 9 -1.22 1.47 -17.37
CA HIS A 9 -1.42 0.53 -16.26
C HIS A 9 -0.50 -0.70 -16.37
N SER A 10 -0.10 -1.08 -17.58
CA SER A 10 0.78 -2.23 -17.80
C SER A 10 2.20 -1.95 -17.29
N LEU A 11 2.69 -0.72 -17.49
CA LEU A 11 3.96 -0.29 -16.92
C LEU A 11 3.87 -0.20 -15.40
N ALA A 12 2.81 0.42 -14.86
CA ALA A 12 2.60 0.51 -13.41
C ALA A 12 2.62 -0.87 -12.73
N ALA A 13 1.95 -1.87 -13.33
CA ALA A 13 1.91 -3.24 -12.82
C ALA A 13 3.28 -3.96 -12.84
N ARG A 14 4.21 -3.54 -13.70
CA ARG A 14 5.56 -4.14 -13.82
C ARG A 14 6.57 -3.51 -12.88
N ILE A 15 6.28 -2.34 -12.33
CA ILE A 15 7.20 -1.63 -11.43
C ILE A 15 7.11 -2.26 -10.03
N ARG A 16 8.28 -2.63 -9.50
CA ARG A 16 8.41 -3.14 -8.13
C ARG A 16 8.62 -2.00 -7.14
N ALA A 17 7.53 -1.33 -6.78
CA ALA A 17 7.47 -0.26 -5.78
C ALA A 17 6.24 -0.45 -4.89
N GLY A 18 6.22 0.14 -3.70
CA GLY A 18 5.03 0.11 -2.85
C GLY A 18 3.92 1.07 -3.28
N THR A 19 4.28 2.16 -3.97
CA THR A 19 3.33 3.12 -4.55
C THR A 19 3.85 3.56 -5.92
N VAL A 20 2.96 3.64 -6.91
CA VAL A 20 3.26 4.15 -8.26
C VAL A 20 2.27 5.27 -8.56
N TRP A 21 2.78 6.48 -8.79
CA TRP A 21 1.99 7.61 -9.26
C TRP A 21 2.04 7.68 -10.79
N VAL A 22 0.88 7.80 -11.43
CA VAL A 22 0.77 7.95 -12.89
C VAL A 22 0.30 9.37 -13.19
N ASN A 23 1.14 10.13 -13.90
CA ASN A 23 0.88 11.55 -14.25
C ASN A 23 0.67 12.50 -13.05
N CYS A 24 1.13 12.10 -11.86
CA CYS A 24 1.22 12.93 -10.67
C CYS A 24 2.47 12.53 -9.86
N TYR A 25 2.75 13.26 -8.78
CA TYR A 25 3.82 12.93 -7.84
C TYR A 25 3.45 13.46 -6.46
N GLN A 26 3.78 12.73 -5.39
CA GLN A 26 3.42 13.07 -4.00
C GLN A 26 1.90 13.25 -3.76
N ALA A 27 1.06 12.58 -4.54
CA ALA A 27 -0.38 12.52 -4.28
C ALA A 27 -0.64 11.46 -3.19
N PHE A 28 -0.64 11.88 -1.94
CA PHE A 28 -0.95 11.03 -0.78
C PHE A 28 -2.44 11.10 -0.43
N ASP A 29 -2.95 9.99 0.08
CA ASP A 29 -4.28 9.88 0.67
C ASP A 29 -4.12 9.04 1.95
N THR A 30 -4.74 9.48 3.06
CA THR A 30 -4.63 8.79 4.35
C THR A 30 -5.30 7.42 4.35
N ALA A 31 -6.25 7.18 3.44
CA ALA A 31 -6.89 5.88 3.25
C ALA A 31 -6.06 4.93 2.38
N ALA A 32 -5.10 5.43 1.59
CA ALA A 32 -4.28 4.61 0.72
C ALA A 32 -2.99 4.15 1.45
N PRO A 33 -2.67 2.85 1.45
CA PRO A 33 -1.47 2.35 2.12
C PRO A 33 -0.20 2.84 1.42
N PHE A 34 0.82 3.15 2.21
CA PHE A 34 2.13 3.60 1.74
C PHE A 34 3.25 2.74 2.34
N GLY A 35 4.30 2.46 1.57
CA GLY A 35 5.44 1.70 2.07
C GLY A 35 6.45 1.32 0.99
N GLY A 36 7.52 0.66 1.43
CA GLY A 36 8.65 0.30 0.58
C GLY A 36 8.49 -1.04 -0.15
N PHE A 37 9.30 -1.25 -1.18
CA PHE A 37 9.56 -2.56 -1.78
C PHE A 37 11.05 -2.88 -1.64
N LYS A 38 11.41 -4.14 -1.34
CA LYS A 38 12.79 -4.56 -0.97
C LYS A 38 13.34 -3.76 0.24
N MET A 39 14.57 -3.26 0.14
CA MET A 39 15.28 -2.55 1.21
C MET A 39 14.70 -1.16 1.52
N SER A 40 13.70 -0.69 0.77
CA SER A 40 13.05 0.60 1.03
C SER A 40 12.11 0.59 2.23
N GLY A 41 11.83 -0.57 2.84
CA GLY A 41 11.02 -0.67 4.06
C GLY A 41 10.41 -2.05 4.27
N ILE A 42 9.88 -2.26 5.49
CA ILE A 42 9.16 -3.47 5.90
C ILE A 42 7.77 -3.02 6.35
N GLY A 43 6.72 -3.76 5.93
CA GLY A 43 5.33 -3.43 6.27
C GLY A 43 4.72 -2.29 5.43
N ARG A 44 3.62 -1.73 5.93
CA ARG A 44 2.86 -0.62 5.36
C ARG A 44 2.41 0.31 6.48
N GLU A 45 2.28 1.58 6.13
CA GLU A 45 1.66 2.63 6.96
C GLU A 45 0.47 3.21 6.20
N LEU A 46 -0.38 3.99 6.90
CA LEU A 46 -1.64 4.53 6.36
C LEU A 46 -2.63 3.43 5.91
N GLY A 47 -3.84 3.85 5.54
CA GLY A 47 -4.92 2.92 5.17
C GLY A 47 -5.23 1.89 6.25
N GLU A 48 -6.01 0.89 5.89
CA GLU A 48 -6.36 -0.22 6.79
C GLU A 48 -5.13 -1.06 7.16
N GLN A 49 -4.24 -1.30 6.20
CA GLN A 49 -3.03 -2.12 6.38
C GLN A 49 -2.05 -1.52 7.38
N GLY A 50 -2.04 -0.19 7.56
CA GLY A 50 -1.21 0.46 8.58
C GLY A 50 -1.59 0.08 10.00
N LEU A 51 -2.85 -0.30 10.25
CA LEU A 51 -3.30 -0.72 11.58
C LEU A 51 -2.69 -2.06 12.00
N GLU A 52 -2.38 -2.94 11.04
CA GLU A 52 -1.83 -4.27 11.31
C GLU A 52 -0.52 -4.21 12.11
N ALA A 53 0.30 -3.17 11.91
CA ALA A 53 1.55 -2.97 12.65
C ALA A 53 1.35 -2.66 14.15
N TYR A 54 0.14 -2.25 14.55
CA TYR A 54 -0.20 -1.82 15.90
C TYR A 54 -1.26 -2.69 16.58
N THR A 55 -1.71 -3.76 15.91
CA THR A 55 -2.74 -4.66 16.42
C THR A 55 -2.24 -6.08 16.50
N GLU A 56 -2.74 -6.83 17.48
CA GLU A 56 -2.44 -8.25 17.63
C GLU A 56 -3.72 -9.07 17.43
N THR A 57 -3.66 -10.09 16.57
CA THR A 57 -4.80 -10.99 16.33
C THR A 57 -4.95 -11.97 17.48
N LYS A 58 -6.15 -12.05 18.06
CA LYS A 58 -6.50 -13.01 19.11
C LYS A 58 -7.70 -13.85 18.69
N THR A 59 -7.55 -15.17 18.71
CA THR A 59 -8.64 -16.12 18.47
C THR A 59 -9.24 -16.57 19.79
N VAL A 60 -10.57 -16.49 19.91
CA VAL A 60 -11.33 -16.99 21.07
C VAL A 60 -12.42 -17.93 20.57
N THR A 61 -12.49 -19.14 21.12
CA THR A 61 -13.49 -20.15 20.80
C THR A 61 -14.29 -20.49 22.04
N VAL A 62 -15.61 -20.49 21.94
CA VAL A 62 -16.53 -20.82 23.04
C VAL A 62 -17.42 -21.98 22.61
N ASN A 63 -17.47 -23.04 23.42
CA ASN A 63 -18.42 -24.14 23.29
C ASN A 63 -19.65 -23.84 24.17
N LEU A 64 -20.85 -23.95 23.60
CA LEU A 64 -22.12 -23.60 24.25
C LEU A 64 -22.98 -24.81 24.63
N ASN A 65 -22.45 -26.04 24.49
CA ASN A 65 -23.17 -27.28 24.80
C ASN A 65 -23.15 -27.62 26.29
#